data_AF-A0A8J3SZB1-F1
#
_entry.id   AF-A0A8J3SZB1-F1
#
_cell.length_a   1.000
_cell.length_b   1.000
_cell.length_c   1.000
_cell.angle_alpha   90.00
_cell.angle_beta   90.00
_cell.angle_gamma   90.00
#
_symmetry.space_group_name_H-M   'P 1'
#
loop_
_entity.id
_entity.type
_entity.pdbx_description
1 polymer ?
#
loop_
_entity_poly.entity_id
_entity_poly.type
_entity_poly.pdbx_seq_one_letter_code
_entity_poly.pdbx_strand_id
1 'polypeptide(L)'
;MAGLGTTELIIIGVILVLLFGAKKLPEAARGIGRSLRIFKAETSKLRDDDEAPAATTTVVQPQPQQTPVPPQQIAAPAPAPVADPSAEEQARALEEQAARLRAQASANKQQ
;
A
#
# COMPACT_ATOMS: atom_id res chain seq x y z
N MET A 1 23.40 -27.15 34.51
CA MET A 1 23.38 -26.58 33.15
C MET A 1 22.54 -25.32 33.20
N ALA A 2 23.13 -24.16 32.92
CA ALA A 2 22.48 -22.86 33.02
C ALA A 2 21.44 -22.70 31.91
N GLY A 3 20.20 -23.13 32.19
CA GLY A 3 19.07 -22.81 31.32
C GLY A 3 18.77 -21.33 31.48
N LEU A 4 18.76 -20.60 30.37
CA LEU A 4 18.26 -19.23 30.34
C LEU A 4 16.82 -19.27 30.82
N GLY A 5 16.58 -18.79 32.03
CA GLY A 5 15.26 -18.74 32.61
C GLY A 5 14.45 -17.63 31.96
N THR A 6 13.13 -17.69 32.15
CA THR A 6 12.21 -16.61 31.78
C THR A 6 12.67 -15.27 32.35
N THR A 7 13.29 -15.28 33.55
CA THR A 7 13.87 -14.11 34.21
C THR A 7 15.04 -13.51 33.42
N GLU A 8 16.02 -14.29 32.98
CA GLU A 8 17.12 -13.77 32.15
C GLU A 8 16.61 -13.16 30.84
N LEU A 9 15.64 -13.79 30.18
CA LEU A 9 15.06 -13.24 28.94
C LEU A 9 14.36 -11.90 29.16
N ILE A 10 13.66 -11.73 30.28
CA ILE A 10 13.05 -10.45 30.64
C ILE A 10 14.13 -9.39 30.85
N ILE A 11 15.21 -9.71 31.58
CA ILE A 11 16.31 -8.77 31.83
C ILE A 11 16.96 -8.33 30.50
N ILE A 12 17.25 -9.27 29.60
CA ILE A 12 17.80 -8.96 28.27
C ILE A 12 16.81 -8.12 27.46
N GLY A 13 15.52 -8.45 27.49
CA GLY A 13 14.46 -7.70 26.83
C GLY A 13 14.40 -6.25 27.31
N VAL A 14 14.50 -6.02 28.63
CA VAL A 14 14.53 -4.68 29.23
C VAL A 14 15.75 -3.90 28.75
N ILE A 15 16.94 -4.52 28.71
CA ILE A 15 18.16 -3.88 28.20
C ILE A 15 17.99 -3.49 26.72
N LEU A 16 17.43 -4.37 25.88
CA LEU A 16 17.16 -4.06 24.48
C LEU A 16 16.15 -2.93 24.32
N VAL A 17 15.10 -2.89 25.15
CA VAL A 17 14.13 -1.78 25.16
C VAL A 17 14.77 -0.47 25.59
N LEU A 18 15.73 -0.48 26.52
CA LEU A 18 16.46 0.73 26.91
C LEU A 18 17.40 1.23 25.80
N LEU A 19 18.07 0.33 25.08
CA LEU A 19 19.00 0.68 24.00
C LEU A 19 18.29 1.13 22.72
N PHE A 20 17.27 0.39 22.30
CA PHE A 20 16.58 0.62 21.02
C PHE A 20 15.28 1.42 21.19
N GLY A 21 14.68 1.44 22.39
CA GLY A 21 13.42 2.09 22.69
C GLY A 21 12.20 1.17 22.54
N ALA A 22 11.19 1.39 23.39
CA ALA A 22 9.96 0.58 23.45
C ALA A 22 9.15 0.57 22.15
N LYS A 23 9.31 1.58 21.28
CA LYS A 23 8.62 1.65 19.98
C LYS A 23 9.36 0.93 18.85
N LYS A 24 10.69 0.84 18.91
CA LYS A 24 11.53 0.32 17.80
C LYS A 24 11.60 -1.19 17.77
N LEU A 25 11.63 -1.83 18.94
CA LEU A 25 11.61 -3.29 19.07
C LEU A 25 10.34 -3.92 18.45
N PRO A 26 9.10 -3.48 18.79
CA PRO A 26 7.90 -4.03 18.16
C PRO A 26 7.74 -3.62 16.69
N GLU A 27 8.24 -2.45 16.28
CA GLU A 27 8.26 -2.04 14.88
C GLU A 27 9.14 -2.97 14.03
N ALA A 28 10.37 -3.24 14.48
CA ALA A 28 11.29 -4.15 13.81
C ALA A 28 10.74 -5.59 13.78
N ALA A 29 10.20 -6.07 14.91
CA ALA A 29 9.59 -7.40 14.99
C ALA A 29 8.39 -7.55 14.03
N ARG A 30 7.56 -6.50 13.87
CA ARG A 30 6.44 -6.51 12.91
C ARG A 30 6.92 -6.61 11.46
N GLY A 31 7.99 -5.91 11.10
CA GLY A 31 8.59 -5.99 9.77
C GLY A 31 9.18 -7.38 9.48
N ILE A 32 9.99 -7.89 10.41
CA ILE A 32 10.64 -9.20 10.31
C ILE A 32 9.59 -10.34 10.31
N GLY A 33 8.56 -10.25 11.14
CA GLY A 33 7.49 -11.25 11.18
C GLY A 33 6.69 -11.32 9.87
N ARG A 34 6.50 -10.18 9.19
CA ARG A 34 5.81 -10.14 7.91
C ARG A 34 6.65 -10.77 6.79
N SER A 35 7.95 -10.50 6.74
CA SER A 35 8.85 -11.16 5.76
C SER A 35 8.97 -12.66 6.01
N LEU A 36 9.11 -13.07 7.27
CA LEU A 36 9.12 -14.50 7.67
C LEU A 36 7.81 -15.21 7.29
N ARG A 37 6.65 -14.56 7.45
CA ARG A 37 5.36 -15.14 7.06
C ARG A 37 5.26 -15.38 5.56
N ILE A 38 5.66 -14.40 4.75
CA ILE A 38 5.65 -14.51 3.28
C ILE A 38 6.62 -15.61 2.84
N PHE A 39 7.85 -15.57 3.34
CA PHE A 39 8.87 -16.58 3.05
C PHE A 39 8.40 -17.99 3.44
N LYS A 40 7.76 -18.14 4.61
CA LYS A 40 7.21 -19.42 5.04
C LYS A 40 6.05 -19.88 4.17
N ALA A 41 5.16 -18.98 3.75
CA ALA A 41 4.05 -19.31 2.86
C ALA A 41 4.54 -19.75 1.47
N GLU A 42 5.53 -19.05 0.90
CA GLU A 42 6.16 -19.44 -0.37
C GLU A 42 6.90 -20.77 -0.23
N THR A 43 7.70 -20.93 0.82
CA THR A 43 8.43 -22.18 1.10
C THR A 43 7.49 -23.36 1.38
N SER A 44 6.32 -23.13 1.99
CA SER A 44 5.32 -24.19 2.21
C SER A 44 4.63 -24.56 0.90
N LYS A 45 4.30 -23.60 0.04
CA LYS A 45 3.77 -23.89 -1.31
C LYS A 45 4.72 -24.70 -2.17
N LEU A 46 6.03 -24.44 -2.07
CA LEU A 46 7.07 -25.23 -2.73
C LEU A 46 7.18 -26.68 -2.19
N ARG A 47 6.64 -26.95 -1.01
CA ARG A 47 6.68 -28.27 -0.35
C ARG A 47 5.34 -29.02 -0.45
N ASP A 48 4.23 -28.29 -0.57
CA ASP A 48 2.85 -28.78 -0.49
C ASP A 48 2.10 -28.65 -1.83
N ASP A 49 2.73 -28.89 -2.98
CA ASP A 49 2.13 -28.83 -4.33
C ASP A 49 0.96 -29.84 -4.57
N ASP A 50 0.29 -30.33 -3.52
CA ASP A 50 -0.86 -31.25 -3.55
C ASP A 50 -2.14 -30.78 -2.82
N GLU A 51 -2.19 -29.65 -2.07
CA GLU A 51 -3.48 -29.12 -1.55
C GLU A 51 -3.63 -27.59 -1.47
N ALA A 52 -4.87 -27.12 -1.70
CA ALA A 52 -5.31 -25.76 -2.00
C ALA A 52 -5.30 -24.76 -0.79
N PRO A 53 -5.47 -23.43 -1.02
CA PRO A 53 -4.76 -22.38 -0.29
C PRO A 53 -5.44 -21.84 0.97
N ALA A 54 -4.66 -21.67 2.05
CA ALA A 54 -5.05 -20.88 3.21
C ALA A 54 -4.88 -19.37 2.97
N ALA A 55 -6.02 -18.75 2.65
CA ALA A 55 -6.43 -17.36 2.75
C ALA A 55 -5.41 -16.27 3.18
N THR A 56 -5.32 -15.27 2.31
CA THR A 56 -5.21 -13.83 2.57
C THR A 56 -5.58 -13.42 4.00
N THR A 57 -4.63 -12.84 4.73
CA THR A 57 -4.94 -11.99 5.89
C THR A 57 -4.34 -10.62 5.66
N THR A 58 -5.21 -9.72 5.20
CA THR A 58 -5.17 -8.28 5.41
C THR A 58 -4.60 -7.96 6.79
N VAL A 59 -3.42 -7.33 6.85
CA VAL A 59 -2.96 -6.62 8.06
C VAL A 59 -2.62 -5.20 7.65
N VAL A 60 -3.69 -4.41 7.59
CA VAL A 60 -3.80 -3.04 8.11
C VAL A 60 -2.45 -2.36 8.30
N GLN A 61 -2.13 -1.45 7.38
CA GLN A 61 -1.29 -0.30 7.69
C GLN A 61 -1.91 0.39 8.93
N PRO A 62 -1.18 0.57 10.04
CA PRO A 62 -1.39 1.77 10.82
C PRO A 62 -0.82 2.89 9.95
N GLN A 63 -1.65 3.45 9.06
CA GLN A 63 -1.44 4.81 8.61
C GLN A 63 -1.54 5.66 9.88
N PRO A 64 -0.47 6.32 10.36
CA PRO A 64 -0.70 7.60 10.99
C PRO A 64 -1.49 8.41 9.96
N GLN A 65 -2.72 8.77 10.32
CA GLN A 65 -3.53 9.73 9.58
C GLN A 65 -2.66 10.95 9.29
N GLN A 66 -2.10 11.02 8.09
CA GLN A 66 -1.89 12.30 7.45
C GLN A 66 -3.21 12.54 6.72
N THR A 67 -4.11 13.18 7.45
CA THR A 67 -5.17 14.01 6.88
C THR A 67 -4.59 14.68 5.65
N PRO A 68 -5.25 14.63 4.47
CA PRO A 68 -4.87 15.50 3.38
C PRO A 68 -4.94 16.90 3.97
N VAL A 69 -3.79 17.54 4.21
CA VAL A 69 -3.77 18.96 4.49
C VAL A 69 -4.30 19.59 3.22
N PRO A 70 -5.51 20.17 3.21
CA PRO A 70 -5.89 21.03 2.12
C PRO A 70 -4.82 22.13 2.11
N PRO A 71 -4.30 22.53 0.94
CA PRO A 71 -3.61 23.81 0.88
C PRO A 71 -4.59 24.82 1.48
N GLN A 72 -4.20 25.47 2.58
CA GLN A 72 -4.95 26.61 3.08
C GLN A 72 -4.88 27.68 2.00
N GLN A 73 -5.86 27.69 1.09
CA GLN A 73 -6.24 28.87 0.36
C GLN A 73 -6.80 29.85 1.38
N ILE A 74 -5.91 30.72 1.86
CA ILE A 74 -6.26 31.99 2.47
C ILE A 74 -7.23 32.66 1.48
N ALA A 75 -8.40 33.04 1.99
CA ALA A 75 -9.48 33.64 1.22
C ALA A 75 -9.01 34.77 0.31
N ALA A 76 -9.33 34.66 -0.99
CA ALA A 76 -9.47 35.79 -1.90
C ALA A 76 -10.76 35.56 -2.72
N PRO A 77 -11.57 36.59 -2.96
CA PRO A 77 -12.93 36.48 -3.48
C PRO A 77 -12.93 35.95 -4.92
N ALA A 78 -13.97 35.19 -5.26
CA ALA A 78 -14.18 34.59 -6.57
C ALA A 78 -14.05 35.60 -7.74
N PRO A 79 -13.32 35.24 -8.81
CA PRO A 79 -13.65 35.64 -10.16
C PRO A 79 -14.53 34.57 -10.83
N ALA A 80 -15.48 35.03 -11.64
CA ALA A 80 -16.41 34.27 -12.48
C ALA A 80 -15.73 33.15 -13.32
N PRO A 81 -16.47 32.14 -13.81
CA PRO A 81 -15.90 31.01 -14.55
C PRO A 81 -15.28 31.52 -15.86
N VAL A 82 -13.97 31.69 -15.85
CA VAL A 82 -13.18 31.80 -17.07
C VAL A 82 -13.18 30.41 -17.69
N ALA A 83 -13.73 30.28 -18.89
CA ALA A 83 -13.72 29.05 -19.65
C ALA A 83 -12.29 28.51 -19.69
N ASP A 84 -12.06 27.35 -19.08
CA ASP A 84 -10.78 26.66 -19.15
C ASP A 84 -10.57 26.27 -20.63
N PRO A 85 -9.62 26.87 -21.36
CA PRO A 85 -9.34 26.48 -22.75
C PRO A 85 -8.94 24.99 -22.82
N SER A 86 -8.43 24.46 -21.72
CA SER A 86 -8.13 23.05 -21.54
C SER A 86 -9.36 22.15 -21.51
N ALA A 87 -10.53 22.63 -21.08
CA ALA A 87 -11.77 21.85 -21.09
C ALA A 87 -12.36 21.74 -22.51
N GLU A 88 -12.27 22.82 -23.29
CA GLU A 88 -12.67 22.84 -24.70
C GLU A 88 -11.72 21.99 -25.56
N GLU A 89 -10.41 22.05 -25.27
CA GLU A 89 -9.42 21.22 -25.95
C GLU A 89 -9.56 19.73 -25.58
N GLN A 90 -9.90 19.43 -24.33
CA GLN A 90 -10.24 18.07 -23.90
C GLN A 90 -11.50 17.55 -24.59
N ALA A 91 -12.55 18.38 -24.75
CA ALA A 91 -13.77 17.97 -25.45
C ALA A 91 -13.49 17.59 -26.91
N ARG A 92 -12.69 18.39 -27.63
CA ARG A 92 -12.27 18.08 -29.01
C ARG A 92 -11.37 16.84 -29.09
N ALA A 93 -10.40 16.72 -28.19
CA ALA A 93 -9.49 15.57 -28.15
C ALA A 93 -10.22 14.26 -27.80
N LEU A 94 -11.26 14.32 -26.97
CA LEU A 94 -12.08 13.15 -26.62
C LEU A 94 -12.93 12.70 -27.81
N GLU A 95 -13.44 13.64 -28.60
CA GLU A 95 -14.24 13.36 -29.79
C GLU A 95 -13.39 12.72 -30.90
N GLU A 96 -12.15 13.19 -31.09
CA GLU A 96 -11.17 12.54 -31.97
C GLU A 96 -10.80 11.13 -31.50
N GLN A 97 -10.63 10.93 -30.19
CA GLN A 97 -10.37 9.60 -29.62
C GLN A 97 -11.55 8.66 -29.86
N ALA A 98 -12.78 9.12 -29.63
CA ALA A 98 -13.99 8.35 -29.86
C ALA A 98 -14.16 7.95 -31.34
N ALA A 99 -13.85 8.86 -32.27
CA ALA A 99 -13.86 8.56 -33.70
C ALA A 99 -12.83 7.49 -34.07
N ARG A 100 -11.61 7.56 -33.51
CA ARG A 100 -10.56 6.54 -33.75
C ARG A 100 -10.90 5.19 -33.15
N LEU A 101 -11.50 5.15 -31.97
CA LEU A 101 -11.98 3.93 -31.33
C LEU A 101 -13.08 3.28 -32.17
N ARG A 102 -14.01 4.07 -32.72
CA ARG A 102 -15.09 3.58 -33.58
C ARG A 102 -14.56 3.00 -34.89
N ALA A 103 -13.55 3.63 -35.50
CA ALA A 103 -12.88 3.10 -36.69
C ALA A 103 -12.17 1.76 -36.39
N GLN A 104 -11.40 1.69 -35.29
CA GLN A 104 -10.72 0.47 -34.87
C GLN A 104 -11.69 -0.65 -34.50
N ALA A 105 -12.80 -0.34 -33.82
CA ALA A 105 -13.82 -1.31 -33.47
C ALA A 105 -14.51 -1.89 -34.72
N SER A 106 -14.69 -1.09 -35.78
CA SER A 106 -15.25 -1.56 -37.04
C SER A 106 -14.28 -2.43 -37.86
N ALA A 107 -12.97 -2.25 -37.68
CA ALA A 107 -11.94 -3.11 -38.27
C ALA A 107 -11.79 -4.44 -37.53
N ASN A 108 -11.82 -4.41 -36.19
CA ASN A 108 -11.71 -5.62 -35.36
C ASN A 108 -12.96 -6.53 -35.45
N LYS A 109 -14.09 -6.01 -35.95
CA LYS A 109 -15.32 -6.79 -36.15
C LYS A 109 -15.41 -7.43 -37.55
N GLN A 110 -14.48 -7.12 -38.45
CA GLN A 110 -14.39 -7.72 -39.79
C GLN A 110 -13.29 -8.78 -39.92
N GLN A 111 -12.60 -9.11 -38.81
CA GLN A 111 -11.81 -10.34 -38.69
C GLN A 111 -12.57 -11.42 -37.95
#